data_AF-A0A354TSS2-F1
#
_entry.id   AF-A0A354TSS2-F1
#
_cell.length_a   1.000
_cell.length_b   1.000
_cell.length_c   1.000
_cell.angle_alpha   90.00
_cell.angle_beta   90.00
_cell.angle_gamma   90.00
#
_symmetry.space_group_name_H-M   'P 1'
#
loop_
_entity.id
_entity.type
_entity.pdbx_description
1 polymer ?
#
loop_
_entity_poly.entity_id
_entity_poly.type
_entity_poly.pdbx_seq_one_letter_code
_entity_poly.pdbx_strand_id
1 'polypeptide(L)'
;KMLGRKMKNQQVIDAADNCKKAGINRLTFNIVGAPLETADNMRETLKLNQRIAPEHFFFFPYIPLRGTPLYNIAKEEGLLSENKKNLHYLSAANDKQFTLNMKERPELLTADEYNEICMEMLAFQEANNRLSYSDSESEENGETAAATVEDKSFTLTEAEPAAAENVPEQAAQMPPGAKEDTGFVKNVINFFGR
;
A
#
# COMPACT_ATOMS: atom_id res chain seq x y z
N LYS A 1 10.56 -0.33 -19.99
CA LYS A 1 9.82 -1.53 -20.47
C LYS A 1 9.51 -2.52 -19.35
N MET A 2 10.42 -2.74 -18.39
CA MET A 2 10.30 -3.69 -17.28
C MET A 2 8.98 -3.61 -16.47
N LEU A 3 8.52 -2.40 -16.12
CA LEU A 3 7.32 -2.19 -15.28
C LEU A 3 5.98 -2.23 -16.06
N GLY A 4 5.97 -2.59 -17.34
CA GLY A 4 4.73 -2.59 -18.16
C GLY A 4 4.10 -1.21 -18.38
N ARG A 5 4.79 -0.12 -18.02
CA ARG A 5 4.35 1.26 -18.22
C ARG A 5 4.23 1.61 -19.70
N LYS A 6 3.10 2.20 -20.10
CA LYS A 6 2.79 2.61 -21.48
C LYS A 6 3.05 4.10 -21.77
N MET A 7 3.58 4.83 -20.79
CA MET A 7 3.88 6.26 -20.89
C MET A 7 5.38 6.56 -20.86
N LYS A 8 5.79 7.63 -21.55
CA LYS A 8 7.15 8.20 -21.53
C LYS A 8 7.29 9.19 -20.38
N ASN A 9 8.52 9.44 -19.93
CA ASN A 9 8.79 10.42 -18.86
C ASN A 9 8.26 11.82 -19.21
N GLN A 10 8.40 12.27 -20.45
CA GLN A 10 7.87 13.58 -20.86
C GLN A 10 6.35 13.69 -20.66
N GLN A 11 5.60 12.62 -20.95
CA GLN A 11 4.14 12.62 -20.74
C GLN A 11 3.77 12.74 -19.25
N VAL A 12 4.60 12.18 -18.36
CA VAL A 12 4.42 12.32 -16.91
C VAL A 12 4.69 13.75 -16.46
N ILE A 13 5.76 14.37 -17.00
CA ILE A 13 6.11 15.77 -16.71
C ILE A 13 5.00 16.70 -17.19
N ASP A 14 4.54 16.54 -18.44
CA ASP A 14 3.49 17.38 -19.02
C ASP A 14 2.18 17.26 -18.23
N ALA A 15 1.81 16.03 -17.82
CA ALA A 15 0.64 15.80 -16.98
C ALA A 15 0.77 16.48 -15.62
N ALA A 16 1.95 16.37 -14.97
CA ALA A 16 2.20 17.03 -13.70
C ALA A 16 2.16 18.56 -13.79
N ASP A 17 2.74 19.13 -14.85
CA ASP A 17 2.72 20.58 -15.09
C ASP A 17 1.28 21.08 -15.33
N ASN A 18 0.45 20.28 -16.01
CA ASN A 18 -0.98 20.60 -16.19
C ASN A 18 -1.77 20.50 -14.89
N CYS A 19 -1.54 19.48 -14.06
CA CYS A 19 -2.15 19.38 -12.73
C CYS A 19 -1.81 20.60 -11.88
N LYS A 20 -0.54 21.02 -11.87
CA LYS A 20 -0.09 22.20 -11.14
C LYS A 20 -0.82 23.47 -11.60
N LYS A 21 -0.95 23.68 -12.91
CA LYS A 21 -1.70 24.83 -13.48
C LYS A 21 -3.18 24.82 -13.10
N ALA A 22 -3.76 23.64 -12.92
CA ALA A 22 -5.15 23.45 -12.53
C ALA A 22 -5.36 23.46 -11.00
N GLY A 23 -4.31 23.61 -10.19
CA GLY A 23 -4.40 23.55 -8.72
C GLY A 23 -4.66 22.14 -8.16
N ILE A 24 -4.30 21.09 -8.91
CA ILE A 24 -4.45 19.69 -8.48
C ILE A 24 -3.14 19.22 -7.85
N ASN A 25 -3.22 18.77 -6.59
CA ASN A 25 -2.09 18.19 -5.87
C ASN A 25 -1.62 16.88 -6.51
N ARG A 26 -0.30 16.68 -6.52
CA ARG A 26 0.40 15.60 -7.18
C ARG A 26 1.03 14.71 -6.12
N LEU A 27 0.71 13.43 -6.23
CA LEU A 27 1.23 12.36 -5.39
C LEU A 27 1.97 11.37 -6.28
N THR A 28 3.23 11.08 -5.98
CA THR A 28 4.05 10.17 -6.77
C THR A 28 4.44 8.94 -5.96
N PHE A 29 4.28 7.76 -6.58
CA PHE A 29 4.72 6.47 -6.05
C PHE A 29 5.88 5.93 -6.88
N ASN A 30 6.96 5.56 -6.21
CA ASN A 30 8.16 5.02 -6.83
C ASN A 30 8.50 3.66 -6.20
N ILE A 31 8.98 2.72 -7.01
CA ILE A 31 9.52 1.45 -6.54
C ILE A 31 11.00 1.46 -6.84
N VAL A 32 11.83 1.09 -5.87
CA VAL A 32 13.30 1.13 -5.99
C VAL A 32 13.94 -0.19 -5.58
N GLY A 33 15.11 -0.46 -6.13
CA GLY A 33 15.79 -1.75 -5.98
C GLY A 33 15.08 -2.85 -6.78
N ALA A 34 14.47 -2.51 -7.92
CA ALA A 34 13.84 -3.47 -8.81
C ALA A 34 14.89 -4.34 -9.54
N PRO A 35 14.53 -5.53 -10.05
CA PRO A 35 15.48 -6.42 -10.72
C PRO A 35 16.14 -5.71 -11.91
N LEU A 36 17.46 -5.81 -12.05
CA LEU A 36 18.23 -5.13 -13.11
C LEU A 36 18.23 -3.58 -13.04
N GLU A 37 17.70 -2.99 -11.95
CA GLU A 37 17.81 -1.55 -11.73
C GLU A 37 19.22 -1.19 -11.27
N THR A 38 19.78 -0.13 -11.86
CA THR A 38 21.09 0.40 -11.47
C THR A 38 20.99 1.58 -10.51
N ALA A 39 22.10 1.90 -9.83
CA ALA A 39 22.21 3.13 -9.03
C ALA A 39 21.83 4.39 -9.84
N ASP A 40 22.31 4.49 -11.08
CA ASP A 40 21.94 5.59 -11.99
C ASP A 40 20.44 5.63 -12.28
N ASN A 41 19.79 4.48 -12.49
CA ASN A 41 18.34 4.43 -12.71
C ASN A 41 17.56 4.93 -11.50
N MET A 42 17.99 4.59 -10.28
CA MET A 42 17.38 5.11 -9.05
C MET A 42 17.58 6.62 -8.92
N ARG A 43 18.77 7.14 -9.23
CA ARG A 43 19.05 8.58 -9.21
C ARG A 43 18.24 9.33 -10.27
N GLU A 44 18.07 8.78 -11.47
CA GLU A 44 17.19 9.35 -12.49
C GLU A 44 15.72 9.36 -12.04
N THR A 45 15.29 8.36 -11.27
CA THR A 45 13.95 8.37 -10.64
C THR A 45 13.82 9.53 -9.65
N LEU A 46 14.82 9.76 -8.79
CA LEU A 46 14.82 10.91 -7.89
C LEU A 46 14.81 12.25 -8.66
N LYS A 47 15.67 12.41 -9.68
CA LYS A 47 15.72 13.62 -10.52
C LYS A 47 14.39 13.91 -11.21
N LEU A 48 13.72 12.86 -11.72
CA LEU A 48 12.40 13.01 -12.33
C LEU A 48 11.38 13.55 -11.32
N ASN A 49 11.37 13.01 -10.10
CA ASN A 49 10.46 13.48 -9.05
C ASN A 49 10.81 14.89 -8.56
N GLN A 50 12.09 15.25 -8.50
CA GLN A 50 12.53 16.63 -8.23
C GLN A 50 12.02 17.60 -9.32
N ARG A 51 12.04 17.22 -10.60
CA ARG A 51 11.46 18.03 -11.69
C ARG A 51 9.94 18.13 -11.61
N ILE A 52 9.27 17.06 -11.22
CA ILE A 52 7.82 17.05 -11.01
C ILE A 52 7.47 17.97 -9.83
N ALA A 53 8.31 17.99 -8.78
CA ALA A 53 8.08 18.72 -7.53
C ALA A 53 6.67 18.44 -6.97
N PRO A 54 6.34 17.16 -6.66
CA PRO A 54 5.03 16.80 -6.15
C PRO A 54 4.85 17.29 -4.70
N GLU A 55 3.60 17.55 -4.32
CA GLU A 55 3.23 17.87 -2.93
C GLU A 55 3.47 16.67 -2.01
N HIS A 56 3.32 15.46 -2.54
CA HIS A 56 3.61 14.23 -1.82
C HIS A 56 4.45 13.28 -2.67
N PHE A 57 5.59 12.87 -2.13
CA PHE A 57 6.51 11.91 -2.71
C PHE A 57 6.57 10.67 -1.83
N PHE A 58 6.45 9.48 -2.42
CA PHE A 58 6.72 8.22 -1.72
C PHE A 58 7.56 7.32 -2.60
N PHE A 59 8.43 6.56 -1.95
CA PHE A 59 9.15 5.46 -2.57
C PHE A 59 9.03 4.22 -1.70
N PHE A 60 9.08 3.05 -2.34
CA PHE A 60 8.94 1.76 -1.68
C PHE A 60 10.04 0.81 -2.14
N PRO A 61 10.74 0.15 -1.20
CA PRO A 61 11.63 -0.96 -1.53
C PRO A 61 10.89 -2.03 -2.32
N TYR A 62 11.52 -2.55 -3.37
CA TYR A 62 10.98 -3.66 -4.14
C TYR A 62 10.88 -4.92 -3.28
N ILE A 63 9.71 -5.57 -3.35
CA ILE A 63 9.45 -6.87 -2.71
C ILE A 63 9.17 -7.89 -3.83
N PRO A 64 9.99 -8.97 -3.94
CA PRO A 64 9.76 -10.01 -4.94
C PRO A 64 8.47 -10.81 -4.66
N LEU A 65 7.38 -10.42 -5.29
CA LEU A 65 6.08 -11.08 -5.17
C LEU A 65 5.91 -12.20 -6.20
N ARG A 66 5.76 -13.44 -5.72
CA ARG A 66 5.56 -14.62 -6.58
C ARG A 66 4.35 -14.44 -7.50
N GLY A 67 4.50 -14.83 -8.77
CA GLY A 67 3.47 -14.68 -9.79
C GLY A 67 3.50 -13.34 -10.54
N THR A 68 4.36 -12.39 -10.14
CA THR A 68 4.55 -11.13 -10.88
C THR A 68 5.63 -11.26 -11.96
N PRO A 69 5.56 -10.49 -13.07
CA PRO A 69 6.62 -10.48 -14.08
C PRO A 69 8.00 -10.09 -13.52
N LEU A 70 8.06 -9.15 -12.57
CA LEU A 70 9.32 -8.74 -11.93
C LEU A 70 9.94 -9.87 -11.11
N TYR A 71 9.11 -10.70 -10.44
CA TYR A 71 9.62 -11.85 -9.74
C TYR A 71 10.27 -12.86 -10.69
N ASN A 72 9.67 -13.09 -11.86
CA ASN A 72 10.24 -14.01 -12.86
C ASN A 72 11.60 -13.51 -13.35
N ILE A 73 11.72 -12.21 -13.65
CA ILE A 73 12.99 -11.59 -14.02
C ILE A 73 14.02 -11.78 -12.90
N ALA A 74 13.68 -11.46 -11.65
CA ALA A 74 14.58 -11.64 -10.52
C ALA A 74 15.03 -13.10 -10.33
N LYS A 75 14.12 -14.06 -10.61
CA LYS A 75 14.40 -15.49 -10.51
C LYS A 75 15.33 -15.96 -11.63
N GLU A 76 15.03 -15.59 -12.87
CA GLU A 76 15.83 -15.93 -14.07
C GLU A 76 17.25 -15.36 -13.95
N GLU A 77 17.34 -14.14 -13.45
CA GLU A 77 18.60 -13.47 -13.14
C GLU A 77 19.24 -13.99 -11.84
N GLY A 78 18.66 -14.93 -11.10
CA GLY A 78 19.27 -15.45 -9.87
C GLY A 78 19.46 -14.41 -8.74
N LEU A 79 18.76 -13.27 -8.82
CA LEU A 79 18.81 -12.14 -7.89
C LEU A 79 18.02 -12.37 -6.59
N LEU A 80 17.19 -13.41 -6.55
CA LEU A 80 16.40 -13.71 -5.34
C LEU A 80 17.31 -14.14 -4.18
N SER A 81 17.15 -13.47 -3.04
CA SER A 81 17.78 -13.86 -1.78
C SER A 81 16.95 -14.93 -1.05
N GLU A 82 17.62 -15.91 -0.47
CA GLU A 82 16.99 -16.96 0.35
C GLU A 82 16.66 -16.47 1.76
N ASN A 83 17.49 -15.56 2.28
CA ASN A 83 17.26 -14.88 3.54
C ASN A 83 16.25 -13.74 3.34
N LYS A 84 14.98 -14.06 3.58
CA LYS A 84 13.93 -13.06 3.66
C LYS A 84 14.17 -12.18 4.88
N LYS A 85 14.61 -10.94 4.66
CA LYS A 85 14.62 -9.93 5.71
C LYS A 85 13.19 -9.41 5.89
N ASN A 86 12.77 -9.20 7.14
CA ASN A 86 11.54 -8.49 7.43
C ASN A 86 11.71 -7.04 6.99
N LEU A 87 11.27 -6.74 5.78
CA LEU A 87 11.35 -5.41 5.21
C LEU A 87 10.06 -4.66 5.52
N HIS A 88 10.14 -3.76 6.50
CA HIS A 88 9.04 -2.87 6.83
C HIS A 88 9.45 -1.43 6.53
N TYR A 89 8.74 -0.78 5.60
CA TYR A 89 9.09 0.54 5.11
C TYR A 89 9.19 1.58 6.23
N LEU A 90 8.20 1.61 7.13
CA LEU A 90 8.19 2.59 8.23
C LEU A 90 9.33 2.34 9.22
N SER A 91 9.71 1.08 9.44
CA SER A 91 10.85 0.75 10.31
C SER A 91 12.16 1.21 9.67
N ALA A 92 12.36 0.94 8.38
CA ALA A 92 13.55 1.40 7.64
C ALA A 92 13.68 2.93 7.60
N ALA A 93 12.55 3.65 7.43
CA ALA A 93 12.52 5.10 7.47
C ALA A 93 12.86 5.65 8.87
N ASN A 94 12.29 5.05 9.92
CA ASN A 94 12.56 5.45 11.32
C ASN A 94 14.01 5.17 11.73
N ASP A 95 14.52 3.99 11.37
CA ASP A 95 15.88 3.54 11.70
C ASP A 95 16.94 4.17 10.78
N LYS A 96 16.50 4.91 9.74
CA LYS A 96 17.36 5.55 8.73
C LYS A 96 18.31 4.55 8.06
N GLN A 97 17.80 3.35 7.81
CA GLN A 97 18.55 2.27 7.19
C GLN A 97 17.65 1.46 6.26
N PHE A 98 17.95 1.50 4.97
CA PHE A 98 17.28 0.74 3.94
C PHE A 98 18.13 -0.45 3.51
N THR A 99 17.51 -1.62 3.45
CA THR A 99 18.19 -2.85 3.05
C THR A 99 17.69 -3.31 1.68
N LEU A 100 18.63 -3.65 0.80
CA LEU A 100 18.32 -4.25 -0.49
C LEU A 100 17.73 -5.66 -0.30
N ASN A 101 16.59 -5.92 -0.95
CA ASN A 101 15.84 -7.16 -0.78
C ASN A 101 16.16 -8.24 -1.83
N MET A 102 17.26 -8.05 -2.55
CA MET A 102 17.79 -8.97 -3.55
C MET A 102 19.29 -9.14 -3.31
N LYS A 103 19.89 -10.12 -3.99
CA LYS A 103 21.34 -10.27 -4.03
C LYS A 103 21.94 -9.06 -4.71
N GLU A 104 22.95 -8.48 -4.08
CA GLU A 104 23.71 -7.40 -4.68
C GLU A 104 24.47 -7.88 -5.90
N ARG A 105 24.63 -6.97 -6.86
CA ARG A 105 25.45 -7.13 -8.06
C ARG A 105 26.19 -5.82 -8.27
N PRO A 106 27.51 -5.76 -8.03
CA PRO A 106 28.27 -4.50 -8.10
C PRO A 106 28.14 -3.74 -9.43
N GLU A 107 27.91 -4.46 -10.53
CA GLU A 107 27.69 -3.87 -11.86
C GLU A 107 26.30 -3.24 -12.04
N LEU A 108 25.37 -3.48 -11.11
CA LEU A 108 24.03 -2.90 -11.12
C LEU A 108 23.87 -1.94 -9.94
N LEU A 109 23.88 -2.51 -8.74
CA LEU A 109 23.49 -1.85 -7.51
C LEU A 109 24.05 -2.62 -6.31
N THR A 110 24.92 -1.95 -5.56
CA THR A 110 25.41 -2.44 -4.27
C THR A 110 24.43 -2.12 -3.14
N ALA A 111 24.54 -2.83 -2.01
CA ALA A 111 23.73 -2.52 -0.84
C ALA A 111 23.99 -1.10 -0.28
N ASP A 112 25.24 -0.63 -0.36
CA ASP A 112 25.64 0.69 0.12
C ASP A 112 25.05 1.80 -0.74
N GLU A 113 25.18 1.70 -2.08
CA GLU A 113 24.57 2.66 -3.01
C GLU A 113 23.05 2.68 -2.86
N TYR A 114 22.42 1.50 -2.72
CA TYR A 114 20.98 1.41 -2.49
C TYR A 114 20.56 2.19 -1.24
N ASN A 115 21.27 1.98 -0.11
CA ASN A 115 20.97 2.68 1.13
C ASN A 115 21.18 4.19 0.99
N GLU A 116 22.31 4.61 0.41
CA GLU A 116 22.62 6.02 0.17
C GLU A 116 21.52 6.72 -0.63
N ILE A 117 21.11 6.14 -1.75
CA ILE A 117 20.07 6.72 -2.61
C ILE A 117 18.70 6.71 -1.92
N CYS A 118 18.36 5.66 -1.17
CA CYS A 118 17.13 5.64 -0.38
C CYS A 118 17.13 6.73 0.70
N MET A 119 18.27 7.03 1.30
CA MET A 119 18.41 8.12 2.26
C MET A 119 18.23 9.49 1.60
N GLU A 120 18.73 9.70 0.37
CA GLU A 120 18.44 10.91 -0.40
C GLU A 120 16.96 11.05 -0.73
N MET A 121 16.31 9.96 -1.14
CA MET A 121 14.88 9.92 -1.40
C MET A 121 14.06 10.18 -0.13
N LEU A 122 14.50 9.67 1.03
CA LEU A 122 13.87 9.95 2.31
C LEU A 122 13.99 11.43 2.69
N ALA A 123 15.17 12.04 2.51
CA ALA A 123 15.34 13.47 2.74
C ALA A 123 14.44 14.32 1.81
N PHE A 124 14.32 13.92 0.55
CA PHE A 124 13.38 14.55 -0.40
C PHE A 124 11.92 14.36 0.02
N GLN A 125 11.56 13.17 0.52
CA GLN A 125 10.24 12.89 1.08
C GLN A 125 9.92 13.80 2.27
N GLU A 126 10.82 13.88 3.25
CA GLU A 126 10.64 14.70 4.46
C GLU A 126 10.53 16.20 4.12
N ALA A 127 11.26 16.67 3.11
CA ALA A 127 11.21 18.05 2.67
C ALA A 127 9.86 18.41 2.00
N ASN A 128 9.31 17.52 1.18
CA ASN A 128 8.08 17.77 0.41
C ASN A 128 6.81 17.42 1.17
N ASN A 129 6.79 16.28 1.87
CA ASN A 129 5.61 15.75 2.53
C ASN A 129 5.31 16.44 3.85
N ARG A 130 5.65 17.73 3.99
CA ARG A 130 5.17 18.54 5.10
C ARG A 130 3.65 18.55 5.00
N LEU A 131 3.03 17.65 5.76
CA LEU A 131 1.62 17.64 6.04
C LEU A 131 1.36 18.92 6.83
N SER A 132 1.18 20.05 6.14
CA SER A 132 0.33 21.09 6.69
C SER A 132 -1.10 20.56 6.56
N TYR A 133 -1.48 19.65 7.45
CA TYR A 133 -2.84 19.70 7.96
C TYR A 133 -2.87 20.99 8.75
N SER A 134 -3.07 22.09 8.04
CA SER A 134 -3.45 23.29 8.71
C SER A 134 -4.86 22.98 9.21
N ASP A 135 -5.00 22.82 10.52
CA ASP A 135 -6.25 23.06 11.26
C ASP A 135 -6.70 24.54 11.10
N SER A 136 -6.31 25.20 10.01
CA SER A 136 -6.52 26.61 9.70
C SER A 136 -7.83 26.86 8.96
N GLU A 137 -8.86 26.07 9.27
CA GLU A 137 -10.22 26.59 9.26
C GLU A 137 -10.78 26.75 10.69
N SER A 138 -9.93 26.68 11.72
CA SER A 138 -10.35 26.91 13.12
C SER A 138 -9.56 27.97 13.88
N GLU A 139 -8.47 28.52 13.36
CA GLU A 139 -7.69 29.55 14.06
C GLU A 139 -8.12 31.00 13.75
N GLU A 140 -9.43 31.29 13.80
CA GLU A 140 -9.89 32.69 13.93
C GLU A 140 -10.37 33.07 15.34
N ASN A 141 -10.42 32.15 16.31
CA ASN A 141 -10.62 32.50 17.71
C ASN A 141 -9.80 31.58 18.62
N GLY A 142 -8.76 32.13 19.24
CA GLY A 142 -7.75 31.42 20.02
C GLY A 142 -8.26 30.65 21.24
N GLU A 143 -8.86 29.48 21.01
CA GLU A 143 -9.01 28.40 21.98
C GLU A 143 -8.61 27.09 21.30
N THR A 144 -7.51 26.48 21.78
CA THR A 144 -7.10 25.14 21.35
C THR A 144 -8.09 24.11 21.87
N ALA A 145 -9.15 23.83 21.12
CA ALA A 145 -10.00 22.68 21.38
C ALA A 145 -9.25 21.43 20.93
N ALA A 146 -8.70 20.68 21.89
CA ALA A 146 -8.21 19.33 21.63
C ALA A 146 -9.35 18.51 21.00
N ALA A 147 -9.12 17.95 19.81
CA ALA A 147 -10.10 17.10 19.15
C ALA A 147 -10.40 15.88 20.04
N THR A 148 -11.52 15.93 20.76
CA THR A 148 -12.02 14.79 21.52
C THR A 148 -12.74 13.86 20.56
N VAL A 149 -12.16 12.69 20.30
CA VAL A 149 -12.88 11.58 19.67
C VAL A 149 -13.70 10.90 20.77
N GLU A 150 -15.02 10.96 20.67
CA GLU A 150 -15.88 10.20 21.59
C GLU A 150 -15.63 8.70 21.41
N ASP A 151 -15.32 8.03 22.52
CA ASP A 151 -15.18 6.58 22.55
C ASP A 151 -16.55 5.94 22.30
N LYS A 152 -16.72 5.36 21.11
CA LYS A 152 -17.91 4.58 20.73
C LYS A 152 -17.73 3.09 20.98
N SER A 153 -16.90 2.71 21.95
CA SER A 153 -16.84 1.33 22.41
C SER A 153 -18.21 0.84 22.84
N PHE A 154 -18.63 -0.30 22.27
CA PHE A 154 -19.90 -0.94 22.54
C PHE A 154 -20.07 -1.23 24.04
N THR A 155 -21.13 -0.71 24.65
CA THR A 155 -21.60 -1.13 25.96
C THR A 155 -22.44 -2.40 25.82
N LEU A 156 -21.97 -3.50 26.42
CA LEU A 156 -22.77 -4.70 26.61
C LEU A 156 -23.86 -4.41 27.64
N THR A 157 -25.11 -4.31 27.19
CA THR A 157 -26.28 -4.30 28.08
C THR A 157 -26.72 -5.72 28.37
N GLU A 158 -26.78 -6.09 29.64
CA GLU A 158 -27.35 -7.37 30.07
C GLU A 158 -28.85 -7.40 29.76
N ALA A 159 -29.32 -8.49 29.16
CA ALA A 159 -30.74 -8.68 28.87
C ALA A 159 -31.50 -8.94 30.19
N GLU A 160 -32.50 -8.10 30.49
CA GLU A 160 -33.44 -8.39 31.58
C GLU A 160 -34.25 -9.67 31.27
N PRO A 161 -34.55 -10.49 32.29
CA PRO A 161 -35.31 -11.72 32.09
C PRO A 161 -36.75 -11.39 31.70
N ALA A 162 -37.17 -11.86 30.53
CA ALA A 162 -38.55 -11.73 30.08
C ALA A 162 -39.49 -12.39 31.09
N ALA A 163 -40.42 -11.60 31.62
CA ALA A 163 -41.54 -12.09 32.42
C ALA A 163 -42.39 -13.06 31.57
N ALA A 164 -42.75 -14.17 32.17
CA ALA A 164 -43.61 -15.17 31.56
C ALA A 164 -45.04 -14.63 31.42
N GLU A 165 -45.54 -14.52 30.19
CA GLU A 165 -46.97 -14.45 29.90
C GLU A 165 -47.36 -15.52 28.87
N ASN A 166 -48.46 -16.19 29.18
CA ASN A 166 -48.96 -17.43 28.57
C ASN A 166 -49.37 -17.26 27.10
N VAL A 167 -48.97 -18.20 26.25
CA VAL A 167 -49.46 -18.35 24.88
C VAL A 167 -50.67 -19.28 24.86
N PRO A 168 -51.84 -18.89 24.32
CA PRO A 168 -52.87 -19.85 23.92
C PRO A 168 -52.51 -20.46 22.56
N GLU A 169 -52.67 -21.78 22.49
CA GLU A 169 -52.45 -22.62 21.33
C GLU A 169 -53.49 -22.36 20.22
N GLN A 170 -53.05 -22.00 19.01
CA GLN A 170 -53.82 -22.25 17.79
C GLN A 170 -52.92 -22.32 16.55
N ALA A 171 -53.07 -23.42 15.81
CA ALA A 171 -52.30 -23.80 14.63
C ALA A 171 -52.79 -23.10 13.35
N ALA A 172 -51.86 -22.79 12.42
CA ALA A 172 -52.18 -22.64 10.99
C ALA A 172 -50.94 -22.77 10.07
N GLN A 173 -50.92 -23.88 9.32
CA GLN A 173 -50.45 -24.17 7.94
C GLN A 173 -49.36 -23.34 7.22
N MET A 174 -48.39 -24.09 6.66
CA MET A 174 -47.44 -23.69 5.62
C MET A 174 -48.05 -23.74 4.20
N PRO A 175 -47.61 -22.87 3.26
CA PRO A 175 -47.68 -23.15 1.83
C PRO A 175 -46.37 -23.77 1.30
N PRO A 176 -46.41 -24.54 0.20
CA PRO A 176 -45.41 -25.55 -0.13
C PRO A 176 -44.46 -25.14 -1.27
N GLY A 177 -43.22 -25.66 -1.21
CA GLY A 177 -42.47 -26.01 -2.42
C GLY A 177 -41.07 -25.43 -2.58
N ALA A 178 -40.05 -26.12 -2.05
CA ALA A 178 -38.76 -26.30 -2.70
C ALA A 178 -38.08 -27.54 -2.09
N LYS A 179 -37.95 -28.60 -2.89
CA LYS A 179 -37.34 -29.88 -2.49
C LYS A 179 -35.82 -29.73 -2.36
N GLU A 180 -35.28 -30.41 -1.37
CA GLU A 180 -33.85 -30.60 -1.12
C GLU A 180 -33.14 -31.17 -2.35
N ASP A 181 -32.04 -30.55 -2.77
CA ASP A 181 -31.14 -31.12 -3.77
C ASP A 181 -29.70 -31.12 -3.25
N THR A 182 -29.22 -32.33 -2.92
CA THR A 182 -27.94 -32.62 -2.25
C THR A 182 -26.75 -32.72 -3.24
N GLY A 183 -26.86 -32.09 -4.41
CA GLY A 183 -25.90 -32.23 -5.52
C GLY A 183 -24.67 -31.30 -5.49
N PHE A 184 -24.72 -30.15 -4.81
CA PHE A 184 -23.69 -29.12 -4.98
C PHE A 184 -22.39 -29.39 -4.21
N VAL A 185 -22.48 -30.05 -3.04
CA VAL A 185 -21.33 -30.26 -2.14
C VAL A 185 -20.40 -31.38 -2.64
N LYS A 186 -20.86 -32.26 -3.54
CA LYS A 186 -20.08 -33.41 -4.03
C LYS A 186 -19.13 -33.09 -5.19
N ASN A 187 -19.34 -31.99 -5.93
CA ASN A 187 -18.52 -31.64 -7.10
C ASN A 187 -17.29 -30.77 -6.78
N VAL A 188 -17.22 -30.16 -5.59
CA VAL A 188 -16.07 -29.33 -5.21
C VAL A 188 -14.89 -30.17 -4.68
N ILE A 189 -15.19 -31.36 -4.13
CA ILE A 189 -14.17 -32.23 -3.52
C ILE A 189 -13.37 -33.03 -4.57
N ASN A 190 -13.91 -33.25 -5.77
CA ASN A 190 -13.23 -34.03 -6.83
C ASN A 190 -12.34 -33.20 -7.78
N PHE A 191 -12.22 -31.88 -7.60
CA PHE A 191 -11.37 -31.03 -8.47
C PHE A 191 -10.00 -30.69 -7.87
N PHE A 192 -9.77 -30.99 -6.58
CA PHE A 192 -8.48 -30.78 -5.89
C PHE A 192 -7.74 -32.08 -5.54
N GLY A 193 -8.07 -33.16 -6.26
CA GLY A 193 -7.45 -34.47 -6.10
C GLY A 193 -7.03 -35.08 -7.43
N ARG A 194 -6.10 -34.44 -8.14
CA ARG A 194 -5.22 -35.10 -9.11
C ARG A 194 -3.97 -34.28 -9.41
#